data_AF-A0A7V6KRR2-F1
#
_entry.id   AF-A0A7V6KRR2-F1
#
_cell.length_a   1.000
_cell.length_b   1.000
_cell.length_c   1.000
_cell.angle_alpha   90.00
_cell.angle_beta   90.00
_cell.angle_gamma   90.00
#
_symmetry.space_group_name_H-M   'P 1'
#
loop_
_entity.id
_entity.type
_entity.pdbx_description
1 polymer ?
#
loop_
_entity_poly.entity_id
_entity_poly.type
_entity_poly.pdbx_seq_one_letter_code
_entity_poly.pdbx_strand_id
1 'polypeptide(L)'
;EDLAANNALEGDFAYTDVEDLDIYSIFQELDAPYEKLIIGQIIIPDMGINLPILKGTTSSNLKVGATTMVKEQEMGKGNYPLAGHYRKNKTLFGPLLDVDIGSEIFITDKKDIYIYRVYDKKIVPDNSTDLINQEQSNKRGVPIVSLMTCYYTSKNGKRFFVLGELMDKTEFDTEVFKEMVKR
;
A
#
# COMPACT_ATOMS: atom_id res chain seq x y z
N GLU A 1 11.03 27.84 -4.88
CA GLU A 1 10.68 28.32 -3.53
C GLU A 1 11.67 27.71 -2.55
N ASP A 2 12.30 28.57 -1.76
CA ASP A 2 13.60 28.35 -1.15
C ASP A 2 13.55 27.45 0.10
N LEU A 3 14.29 26.34 0.05
CA LEU A 3 14.54 25.45 1.20
C LEU A 3 15.08 26.21 2.42
N ALA A 4 15.74 27.35 2.20
CA ALA A 4 16.23 28.22 3.26
C ALA A 4 15.11 28.90 4.06
N ALA A 5 13.97 29.21 3.42
CA ALA A 5 12.81 29.79 4.10
C ALA A 5 12.08 28.75 4.96
N ASN A 6 12.01 27.50 4.49
CA ASN A 6 11.36 26.41 5.24
C ASN A 6 12.12 26.05 6.52
N ASN A 7 13.46 26.15 6.51
CA ASN A 7 14.30 25.89 7.70
C ASN A 7 14.20 26.98 8.79
N ALA A 8 13.60 28.13 8.47
CA ALA A 8 13.40 29.23 9.42
C ALA A 8 12.02 29.19 10.10
N LEU A 9 11.15 28.24 9.71
CA LEU A 9 9.87 28.04 10.34
C LEU A 9 10.07 27.24 11.64
N GLU A 10 9.55 27.74 12.76
CA GLU A 10 9.45 26.96 13.99
C GLU A 10 8.42 25.85 13.78
N GLY A 11 8.90 24.60 13.75
CA GLY A 11 8.04 23.42 13.69
C GLY A 11 7.38 23.17 15.04
N ASP A 12 6.13 22.69 15.02
CA ASP A 12 5.50 22.14 16.20
C ASP A 12 6.05 20.73 16.44
N PHE A 13 6.59 20.48 17.64
CA PHE A 13 7.23 19.22 18.04
C PHE A 13 6.46 18.54 19.18
N ALA A 14 5.17 18.84 19.35
CA ALA A 14 4.30 18.15 20.28
C ALA A 14 4.09 16.68 19.84
N TYR A 15 4.89 15.78 20.41
CA TYR A 15 4.87 14.34 20.11
C TYR A 15 3.62 13.60 20.64
N THR A 16 2.73 14.30 21.35
CA THR A 16 1.57 13.74 22.06
C THR A 16 0.31 13.62 21.20
N ASP A 17 0.27 14.23 20.02
CA ASP A 17 -0.91 14.22 19.13
C ASP A 17 -0.86 13.15 18.03
N VAL A 18 0.10 12.21 18.10
CA VAL A 18 0.23 11.10 17.13
C VAL A 18 -0.76 9.96 17.43
N GLU A 19 -1.63 10.14 18.42
CA GLU A 19 -2.71 9.22 18.76
C GLU A 19 -3.98 9.59 18.02
N ASP A 20 -4.01 9.31 16.72
CA ASP A 20 -5.21 8.76 16.09
C ASP A 20 -4.80 8.17 14.75
N LEU A 21 -4.82 6.83 14.65
CA LEU A 21 -4.86 6.09 13.39
C LEU A 21 -6.22 6.34 12.71
N ASP A 22 -6.63 7.59 12.59
CA ASP A 22 -7.79 7.96 11.84
C ASP A 22 -7.42 7.88 10.36
N ILE A 23 -8.10 7.00 9.65
CA ILE A 23 -8.01 6.90 8.19
C ILE A 23 -8.21 8.29 7.55
N TYR A 24 -9.00 9.17 8.17
CA TYR A 24 -9.22 10.54 7.71
C TYR A 24 -8.00 11.47 7.90
N SER A 25 -7.10 11.26 8.86
CA SER A 25 -5.94 12.13 9.05
C SER A 25 -4.94 11.99 7.90
N ILE A 26 -4.66 10.75 7.49
CA ILE A 26 -3.82 10.45 6.31
C ILE A 26 -4.38 11.08 5.04
N PHE A 27 -5.72 11.15 4.92
CA PHE A 27 -6.38 11.77 3.77
C PHE A 27 -6.39 13.30 3.83
N GLN A 28 -6.45 13.90 5.03
CA GLN A 28 -6.40 15.35 5.22
C GLN A 28 -4.99 15.92 5.06
N GLU A 29 -3.95 15.12 5.26
CA GLU A 29 -2.54 15.53 5.08
C GLU A 29 -2.11 15.66 3.61
N LEU A 30 -2.94 15.20 2.66
CA LEU A 30 -2.62 15.25 1.24
C LEU A 30 -3.31 16.43 0.55
N ASP A 31 -2.56 17.14 -0.30
CA ASP A 31 -3.11 18.25 -1.07
C ASP A 31 -4.35 17.82 -1.89
N ALA A 32 -5.30 18.74 -2.05
CA ALA A 32 -6.55 18.58 -2.80
C ALA A 32 -6.48 17.81 -4.16
N PRO A 33 -5.44 17.91 -5.02
CA PRO A 33 -5.34 17.08 -6.22
C PRO A 33 -5.22 15.56 -5.94
N TYR A 34 -4.63 15.16 -4.81
CA TYR A 34 -4.47 13.75 -4.44
C TYR A 34 -5.73 13.18 -3.79
N GLU A 35 -6.47 13.97 -3.01
CA GLU A 35 -7.71 13.54 -2.35
C GLU A 35 -8.70 12.89 -3.32
N LYS A 36 -8.85 13.46 -4.53
CA LYS A 36 -9.76 12.95 -5.56
C LYS A 36 -9.31 11.63 -6.20
N LEU A 37 -8.05 11.25 -6.02
CA LEU A 37 -7.47 10.02 -6.56
C LEU A 37 -7.47 8.89 -5.54
N ILE A 38 -7.72 9.19 -4.28
CA ILE A 38 -7.78 8.21 -3.21
C ILE A 38 -9.03 7.34 -3.38
N ILE A 39 -8.81 6.03 -3.40
CA ILE A 39 -9.87 5.03 -3.55
C ILE A 39 -9.85 3.99 -2.43
N GLY A 40 -8.95 4.14 -1.45
CA GLY A 40 -8.87 3.25 -0.31
C GLY A 40 -7.56 3.41 0.45
N GLN A 41 -7.26 2.40 1.27
CA GLN A 41 -6.10 2.35 2.14
C GLN A 41 -5.53 0.92 2.20
N ILE A 42 -4.22 0.81 2.37
CA ILE A 42 -3.51 -0.45 2.64
C ILE A 42 -2.76 -0.34 3.97
N ILE A 43 -2.89 -1.37 4.81
CA ILE A 43 -2.18 -1.50 6.08
C ILE A 43 -1.51 -2.88 6.16
N ILE A 44 -0.24 -2.90 6.58
CA ILE A 44 0.52 -4.12 6.89
C ILE A 44 1.18 -3.88 8.26
N PRO A 45 0.53 -4.27 9.37
CA PRO A 45 0.92 -3.87 10.73
C PRO A 45 2.36 -4.22 11.08
N ASP A 46 2.78 -5.46 10.85
CA ASP A 46 4.14 -5.95 11.14
C ASP A 46 5.24 -5.15 10.43
N MET A 47 4.90 -4.49 9.32
CA MET A 47 5.81 -3.70 8.51
C MET A 47 5.72 -2.20 8.78
N GLY A 48 4.81 -1.75 9.66
CA GLY A 48 4.51 -0.34 9.90
C GLY A 48 4.01 0.38 8.64
N ILE A 49 3.45 -0.35 7.67
CA ILE A 49 2.92 0.23 6.43
C ILE A 49 1.48 0.63 6.69
N ASN A 50 1.19 1.91 6.49
CA ASN A 50 -0.16 2.47 6.48
C ASN A 50 -0.19 3.56 5.40
N LEU A 51 -0.83 3.29 4.26
CA LEU A 51 -0.75 4.14 3.08
C LEU A 51 -2.10 4.32 2.39
N PRO A 52 -2.34 5.49 1.79
CA PRO A 52 -3.45 5.68 0.87
C PRO A 52 -3.24 4.85 -0.41
N ILE A 53 -4.33 4.34 -0.97
CA ILE A 53 -4.36 3.72 -2.30
C ILE A 53 -4.89 4.77 -3.28
N LEU A 54 -4.04 5.17 -4.24
CA LEU A 54 -4.37 6.12 -5.29
C LEU A 54 -4.66 5.41 -6.62
N LYS A 55 -5.62 5.92 -7.36
CA LYS A 55 -5.94 5.45 -8.71
C LYS A 55 -4.86 5.87 -9.70
N GLY A 56 -4.26 4.88 -10.35
CA GLY A 56 -3.27 5.06 -11.42
C GLY A 56 -1.84 5.23 -10.91
N THR A 57 -0.92 4.53 -11.56
CA THR A 57 0.51 4.57 -11.24
C THR A 57 1.18 5.73 -12.01
N THR A 58 1.33 6.88 -11.35
CA THR A 58 2.10 8.03 -11.86
C THR A 58 3.25 8.35 -10.91
N SER A 59 4.27 9.06 -11.42
CA SER A 59 5.40 9.50 -10.59
C SER A 59 4.97 10.39 -9.41
N SER A 60 3.87 11.12 -9.52
CA SER A 60 3.34 11.94 -8.42
C SER A 60 2.63 11.07 -7.39
N ASN A 61 1.77 10.14 -7.82
CA ASN A 61 1.02 9.28 -6.91
C ASN A 61 1.93 8.34 -6.11
N LEU A 62 2.97 7.79 -6.75
CA LEU A 62 3.95 6.91 -6.10
C LEU A 62 4.75 7.59 -4.99
N LYS A 63 4.81 8.94 -4.96
CA LYS A 63 5.52 9.68 -3.90
C LYS A 63 4.74 9.69 -2.58
N VAL A 64 3.42 9.51 -2.65
CA VAL A 64 2.51 9.76 -1.52
C VAL A 64 1.72 8.51 -1.10
N GLY A 65 1.73 7.43 -1.88
CA GLY A 65 1.03 6.21 -1.48
C GLY A 65 1.26 5.00 -2.38
N ALA A 66 0.41 3.98 -2.18
CA ALA A 66 0.30 2.83 -3.05
C ALA A 66 -0.59 3.17 -4.25
N THR A 67 -0.31 2.63 -5.42
CA THR A 67 -1.01 3.00 -6.66
C THR A 67 -1.54 1.79 -7.41
N THR A 68 -2.74 1.89 -7.96
CA THR A 68 -3.28 0.84 -8.84
C THR A 68 -2.49 0.74 -10.13
N MET A 69 -2.26 -0.50 -10.58
CA MET A 69 -1.45 -0.79 -11.77
C MET A 69 -2.30 -1.10 -13.01
N VAL A 70 -3.58 -1.47 -12.84
CA VAL A 70 -4.51 -1.84 -13.90
C VAL A 70 -5.79 -1.01 -13.78
N LYS A 71 -6.36 -0.61 -14.93
CA LYS A 71 -7.49 0.35 -14.98
C LYS A 71 -8.76 -0.15 -14.29
N GLU A 72 -9.07 -1.43 -14.43
CA GLU A 72 -10.34 -2.05 -14.02
C GLU A 72 -10.16 -3.10 -12.92
N GLN A 73 -9.15 -2.93 -12.06
CA GLN A 73 -8.99 -3.79 -10.88
C GLN A 73 -10.00 -3.44 -9.79
N GLU A 74 -10.55 -4.46 -9.13
CA GLU A 74 -11.54 -4.35 -8.06
C GLU A 74 -11.01 -5.03 -6.79
N MET A 75 -11.16 -4.39 -5.62
CA MET A 75 -10.70 -4.98 -4.36
C MET A 75 -11.46 -6.27 -4.07
N GLY A 76 -10.76 -7.30 -3.62
CA GLY A 76 -11.34 -8.59 -3.27
C GLY A 76 -11.76 -9.45 -4.48
N LYS A 77 -11.46 -9.03 -5.71
CA LYS A 77 -11.72 -9.84 -6.92
C LYS A 77 -10.49 -9.98 -7.79
N GLY A 78 -10.28 -11.21 -8.28
CA GLY A 78 -9.17 -11.50 -9.18
C GLY A 78 -7.81 -11.13 -8.57
N ASN A 79 -6.88 -10.67 -9.38
CA ASN A 79 -5.63 -10.09 -8.92
C ASN A 79 -5.78 -8.56 -8.79
N TYR A 80 -5.47 -8.04 -7.60
CA TYR A 80 -5.44 -6.62 -7.30
C TYR A 80 -3.97 -6.12 -7.16
N PRO A 81 -3.33 -5.69 -8.27
CA PRO A 81 -1.94 -5.26 -8.24
C PRO A 81 -1.78 -3.81 -7.75
N LEU A 82 -0.86 -3.60 -6.81
CA LEU A 82 -0.49 -2.28 -6.30
C LEU A 82 1.01 -2.05 -6.44
N ALA A 83 1.41 -0.85 -6.84
CA ALA A 83 2.80 -0.42 -6.86
C ALA A 83 3.08 0.60 -5.75
N GLY A 84 4.29 0.57 -5.19
CA GLY A 84 4.76 1.58 -4.26
C GLY A 84 6.26 1.78 -4.34
N HIS A 85 6.73 2.98 -4.00
CA HIS A 85 8.17 3.26 -4.03
C HIS A 85 8.91 2.54 -2.91
N TYR A 86 10.06 1.96 -3.27
CA TYR A 86 11.04 1.52 -2.30
C TYR A 86 11.81 2.75 -1.81
N ARG A 87 11.79 2.99 -0.50
CA ARG A 87 12.61 4.02 0.14
C ARG A 87 13.46 3.40 1.24
N LYS A 88 14.77 3.73 1.23
CA LYS A 88 15.74 3.19 2.20
C LYS A 88 15.42 3.55 3.65
N ASN A 89 14.77 4.68 3.88
CA ASN A 89 14.31 5.13 5.19
C ASN A 89 13.03 4.43 5.68
N LYS A 90 12.64 3.31 5.06
CA LYS A 90 11.50 2.48 5.46
C LYS A 90 10.13 3.19 5.40
N THR A 91 10.02 4.24 4.59
CA THR A 91 8.71 4.85 4.24
C THR A 91 8.11 4.19 2.99
N LEU A 92 6.80 4.36 2.77
CA LEU A 92 6.06 3.75 1.67
C LEU A 92 6.22 2.22 1.65
N PHE A 93 6.54 1.61 0.50
CA PHE A 93 6.83 0.17 0.40
C PHE A 93 8.30 -0.17 0.69
N GLY A 94 9.08 0.75 1.28
CA GLY A 94 10.44 0.49 1.75
C GLY A 94 10.60 -0.73 2.66
N PRO A 95 9.71 -0.97 3.64
CA PRO A 95 9.75 -2.14 4.51
C PRO A 95 9.36 -3.45 3.82
N LEU A 96 8.68 -3.39 2.66
CA LEU A 96 8.06 -4.55 2.03
C LEU A 96 9.05 -5.68 1.68
N LEU A 97 10.35 -5.37 1.50
CA LEU A 97 11.40 -6.38 1.28
C LEU A 97 11.58 -7.34 2.46
N ASP A 98 11.19 -6.93 3.67
CA ASP A 98 11.38 -7.67 4.91
C ASP A 98 10.11 -8.40 5.37
N VAL A 99 9.01 -8.33 4.60
CA VAL A 99 7.74 -8.98 4.98
C VAL A 99 7.88 -10.49 5.03
N ASP A 100 7.20 -11.13 5.96
CA ASP A 100 7.24 -12.59 6.12
C ASP A 100 6.06 -13.29 5.44
N ILE A 101 6.26 -14.56 5.10
CA ILE A 101 5.15 -15.42 4.68
C ILE A 101 4.22 -15.60 5.89
N GLY A 102 2.94 -15.36 5.67
CA GLY A 102 1.92 -15.42 6.71
C GLY A 102 1.54 -14.07 7.30
N SER A 103 2.26 -12.98 7.01
CA SER A 103 1.86 -11.62 7.42
C SER A 103 0.53 -11.22 6.81
N GLU A 104 -0.25 -10.44 7.55
CA GLU A 104 -1.57 -9.97 7.13
C GLU A 104 -1.47 -8.63 6.39
N ILE A 105 -2.27 -8.48 5.35
CA ILE A 105 -2.42 -7.26 4.56
C ILE A 105 -3.89 -6.89 4.60
N PHE A 106 -4.18 -5.70 5.12
CA PHE A 106 -5.53 -5.16 5.17
C PHE A 106 -5.69 -4.11 4.08
N ILE A 107 -6.75 -4.23 3.29
CA ILE A 107 -7.14 -3.22 2.30
C ILE A 107 -8.59 -2.81 2.58
N THR A 108 -8.90 -1.53 2.45
CA THR A 108 -10.26 -1.02 2.61
C THR A 108 -10.58 0.07 1.60
N ASP A 109 -11.82 0.08 1.12
CA ASP A 109 -12.44 1.17 0.35
C ASP A 109 -13.42 2.00 1.20
N LYS A 110 -13.36 1.83 2.53
CA LYS A 110 -14.30 2.33 3.56
C LYS A 110 -15.72 1.77 3.50
N LYS A 111 -16.00 0.81 2.61
CA LYS A 111 -17.25 0.04 2.61
C LYS A 111 -17.00 -1.36 3.14
N ASP A 112 -15.89 -1.95 2.72
CA ASP A 112 -15.49 -3.28 3.11
C ASP A 112 -14.01 -3.31 3.53
N ILE A 113 -13.67 -4.23 4.42
CA ILE A 113 -12.30 -4.59 4.80
C ILE A 113 -11.98 -5.93 4.14
N TYR A 114 -10.90 -5.95 3.38
CA TYR A 114 -10.38 -7.13 2.68
C TYR A 114 -9.10 -7.58 3.39
N ILE A 115 -9.12 -8.80 3.92
CA ILE A 115 -8.03 -9.37 4.71
C ILE A 115 -7.29 -10.37 3.84
N TYR A 116 -6.03 -10.07 3.51
CA TYR A 116 -5.17 -10.97 2.76
C TYR A 116 -4.05 -11.52 3.64
N ARG A 117 -3.53 -12.68 3.27
CA ARG A 117 -2.36 -13.29 3.92
C ARG A 117 -1.26 -13.56 2.91
N VAL A 118 -0.05 -13.09 3.20
CA VAL A 118 1.12 -13.31 2.33
C VAL A 118 1.41 -14.80 2.19
N TYR A 119 1.47 -15.30 0.96
CA TYR A 119 1.79 -16.69 0.67
C TYR A 119 3.07 -16.87 -0.16
N ASP A 120 3.55 -15.83 -0.84
CA ASP A 120 4.77 -15.91 -1.66
C ASP A 120 5.47 -14.54 -1.84
N LYS A 121 6.77 -14.59 -2.13
CA LYS A 121 7.64 -13.43 -2.39
C LYS A 121 8.53 -13.72 -3.59
N LYS A 122 8.58 -12.80 -4.56
CA LYS A 122 9.34 -13.01 -5.81
C LYS A 122 10.21 -11.81 -6.17
N ILE A 123 11.39 -12.11 -6.72
CA ILE A 123 12.22 -11.12 -7.42
C ILE A 123 12.10 -11.41 -8.91
N VAL A 124 11.66 -10.43 -9.68
CA VAL A 124 11.46 -10.56 -11.12
C VAL A 124 12.11 -9.40 -11.88
N PRO A 125 12.44 -9.58 -13.18
CA PRO A 125 12.79 -8.47 -14.06
C PRO A 125 11.68 -7.41 -14.13
N ASP A 126 12.04 -6.15 -14.31
CA ASP A 126 11.10 -5.02 -14.33
C ASP A 126 10.15 -4.96 -15.53
N ASN A 127 10.41 -5.74 -16.56
CA ASN A 127 9.52 -5.96 -17.69
C ASN A 127 8.55 -7.15 -17.50
N SER A 128 8.57 -7.81 -16.35
CA SER A 128 7.69 -8.94 -16.05
C SER A 128 6.27 -8.46 -15.74
N THR A 129 5.32 -8.80 -16.60
CA THR A 129 3.89 -8.45 -16.45
C THR A 129 3.06 -9.59 -15.86
N ASP A 130 3.62 -10.79 -15.76
CA ASP A 130 2.87 -11.97 -15.31
C ASP A 130 2.31 -11.81 -13.90
N LEU A 131 3.00 -11.11 -13.01
CA LEU A 131 2.57 -10.97 -11.61
C LEU A 131 1.46 -9.94 -11.39
N ILE A 132 1.13 -9.12 -12.40
CA ILE A 132 0.03 -8.16 -12.33
C ILE A 132 -1.22 -8.62 -13.08
N ASN A 133 -1.14 -9.77 -13.77
CA ASN A 133 -2.22 -10.28 -14.59
C ASN A 133 -3.27 -11.04 -13.75
N GLN A 134 -4.47 -11.21 -14.30
CA GLN A 134 -5.57 -11.94 -13.65
C GLN A 134 -5.34 -13.45 -13.58
N GLU A 135 -4.46 -13.98 -14.44
CA GLU A 135 -4.13 -15.41 -14.46
C GLU A 135 -3.50 -15.88 -13.13
N GLN A 136 -2.79 -15.01 -12.40
CA GLN A 136 -2.26 -15.34 -11.07
C GLN A 136 -3.37 -15.72 -10.10
N SER A 137 -4.48 -14.97 -10.06
CA SER A 137 -5.62 -15.31 -9.21
C SER A 137 -6.29 -16.61 -9.66
N ASN A 138 -6.45 -16.82 -10.97
CA ASN A 138 -7.02 -18.05 -11.52
C ASN A 138 -6.19 -19.29 -11.15
N LYS A 139 -4.85 -19.18 -11.21
CA LYS A 139 -3.93 -20.26 -10.80
C LYS A 139 -3.99 -20.54 -9.31
N ARG A 140 -4.17 -19.51 -8.48
CA ARG A 140 -4.30 -19.67 -7.02
C ARG A 140 -5.68 -20.22 -6.63
N GLY A 141 -6.72 -19.94 -7.42
CA GLY A 141 -8.10 -20.36 -7.17
C GLY A 141 -8.89 -19.44 -6.24
N VAL A 142 -8.29 -18.35 -5.77
CA VAL A 142 -8.92 -17.31 -4.92
C VAL A 142 -8.44 -15.91 -5.35
N PRO A 143 -9.16 -14.84 -4.99
CA PRO A 143 -8.68 -13.47 -5.17
C PRO A 143 -7.33 -13.26 -4.46
N ILE A 144 -6.47 -12.43 -5.05
CA ILE A 144 -5.14 -12.14 -4.51
C ILE A 144 -4.83 -10.65 -4.60
N VAL A 145 -3.89 -10.20 -3.78
CA VAL A 145 -3.20 -8.92 -3.91
C VAL A 145 -1.75 -9.15 -4.35
N SER A 146 -1.27 -8.31 -5.28
CA SER A 146 0.12 -8.34 -5.74
C SER A 146 0.79 -6.98 -5.47
N LEU A 147 1.66 -6.92 -4.46
CA LEU A 147 2.33 -5.68 -4.06
C LEU A 147 3.72 -5.61 -4.70
N MET A 148 3.95 -4.60 -5.53
CA MET A 148 5.20 -4.40 -6.25
C MET A 148 6.00 -3.22 -5.68
N THR A 149 7.29 -3.43 -5.47
CA THR A 149 8.26 -2.35 -5.25
C THR A 149 9.56 -2.53 -6.03
N CYS A 150 10.46 -1.55 -5.99
CA CYS A 150 11.81 -1.71 -6.56
C CYS A 150 12.64 -2.62 -5.66
N TYR A 151 13.45 -3.52 -6.22
CA TYR A 151 14.38 -4.30 -5.42
C TYR A 151 15.64 -3.47 -5.11
N TYR A 152 15.65 -2.75 -3.99
CA TYR A 152 16.69 -1.79 -3.54
C TYR A 152 16.90 -0.54 -4.42
N THR A 153 16.78 -0.65 -5.74
CA THR A 153 16.94 0.44 -6.70
C THR A 153 16.20 0.13 -7.99
N SER A 154 15.74 1.14 -8.72
CA SER A 154 15.23 0.97 -10.08
C SER A 154 16.33 0.65 -11.11
N LYS A 155 17.60 0.95 -10.79
CA LYS A 155 18.72 0.82 -11.74
C LYS A 155 19.17 -0.61 -12.03
N ASN A 156 18.78 -1.57 -11.19
CA ASN A 156 19.17 -2.97 -11.37
C ASN A 156 18.16 -3.77 -12.21
N GLY A 157 17.10 -3.12 -12.72
CA GLY A 157 16.07 -3.77 -13.54
C GLY A 157 15.28 -4.85 -12.81
N LYS A 158 15.22 -4.81 -11.47
CA LYS A 158 14.53 -5.82 -10.65
C LYS A 158 13.39 -5.22 -9.83
N ARG A 159 12.30 -5.98 -9.75
CA ARG A 159 11.14 -5.71 -8.90
C ARG A 159 11.01 -6.79 -7.86
N PHE A 160 10.53 -6.38 -6.70
CA PHE A 160 10.14 -7.28 -5.64
C PHE A 160 8.62 -7.32 -5.56
N PHE A 161 8.07 -8.52 -5.52
CA PHE A 161 6.65 -8.78 -5.40
C PHE A 161 6.36 -9.54 -4.12
N VAL A 162 5.29 -9.12 -3.45
CA VAL A 162 4.65 -9.84 -2.36
C VAL A 162 3.26 -10.23 -2.83
N LEU A 163 2.93 -11.51 -2.72
CA LEU A 163 1.65 -12.04 -3.13
C LEU A 163 0.87 -12.47 -1.88
N GLY A 164 -0.35 -11.95 -1.73
CA GLY A 164 -1.25 -12.30 -0.64
C GLY A 164 -2.56 -12.86 -1.17
N GLU A 165 -3.11 -13.88 -0.53
CA GLU A 165 -4.40 -14.46 -0.88
C GLU A 165 -5.50 -13.92 0.02
N LEU A 166 -6.69 -13.70 -0.54
CA LEU A 166 -7.83 -13.21 0.22
C LEU A 166 -8.30 -14.29 1.19
N MET A 167 -8.29 -13.97 2.48
CA MET A 167 -8.75 -14.84 3.55
C MET A 167 -10.20 -14.56 3.90
N ASP A 168 -10.57 -13.28 4.01
CA ASP A 168 -11.89 -12.86 4.44
C ASP A 168 -12.25 -11.47 3.91
N LYS A 169 -13.55 -11.17 3.94
CA LYS A 169 -14.15 -9.88 3.62
C LYS A 169 -15.26 -9.57 4.61
N THR A 170 -15.18 -8.42 5.27
CA THR A 170 -16.23 -7.91 6.16
C THR A 170 -16.62 -6.48 5.80
N GLU A 171 -17.83 -6.07 6.17
CA GLU A 171 -18.23 -4.66 6.10
C GLU A 171 -17.32 -3.80 6.98
N PHE A 172 -17.06 -2.58 6.53
CA PHE A 172 -16.19 -1.65 7.23
C PHE A 172 -16.87 -1.13 8.50
N ASP A 173 -16.21 -1.39 9.63
CA ASP A 173 -16.49 -0.76 10.91
C ASP A 173 -15.17 -0.22 11.48
N THR A 174 -15.20 1.02 11.95
CA THR A 174 -14.00 1.73 12.42
C THR A 174 -13.33 1.03 13.60
N GLU A 175 -14.11 0.54 14.56
CA GLU A 175 -13.56 -0.08 15.78
C GLU A 175 -13.02 -1.47 15.46
N VAL A 176 -13.76 -2.26 14.67
CA VAL A 176 -13.29 -3.55 14.16
C VAL A 176 -11.98 -3.39 13.38
N PHE A 177 -11.90 -2.41 12.48
CA PHE A 177 -10.68 -2.17 11.70
C PHE A 177 -9.50 -1.77 12.59
N LYS A 178 -9.71 -0.88 13.56
CA LYS A 178 -8.68 -0.50 14.55
C LYS A 178 -8.21 -1.71 15.35
N GLU A 179 -9.10 -2.60 15.77
CA GLU A 179 -8.73 -3.81 16.51
C GLU A 179 -7.94 -4.80 15.64
N MET A 180 -8.29 -4.94 14.36
CA MET A 180 -7.58 -5.80 13.42
C MET A 180 -6.13 -5.35 13.22
N VAL A 181 -5.89 -4.06 13.04
CA VAL A 181 -4.56 -3.52 12.69
C VAL A 181 -3.65 -3.21 13.89
N LYS A 182 -4.16 -3.34 15.12
CA LYS A 182 -3.38 -3.20 16.37
C LYS A 182 -2.62 -4.48 16.75
N ARG A 183 -2.98 -5.62 16.16
CA ARG A 183 -2.39 -6.93 16.45
C ARG A 183 -1.03 -7.08 15.80
#